data_AF-A0A7C6WU23-F1
#
_entry.id   AF-A0A7C6WU23-F1
#
_cell.length_a   1.000
_cell.length_b   1.000
_cell.length_c   1.000
_cell.angle_alpha   90.00
_cell.angle_beta   90.00
_cell.angle_gamma   90.00
#
_symmetry.space_group_name_H-M   'P 1'
#
loop_
_entity.id
_entity.type
_entity.pdbx_description
1 polymer ?
#
loop_
_entity_poly.entity_id
_entity_poly.type
_entity_poly.pdbx_seq_one_letter_code
_entity_poly.pdbx_strand_id
1 'polypeptide(L)'
;MIGVLFLTICVAGGLTTVTWLLPRQRPLYRIWMGSALGVLLMMWLPALAAFVLGFTLAAHAVALLLLALILALCYVWRDKRAPVRWEAQDTALLKRTLLVALPLTVLGAWLQYTHNIRPQDGALYVGQSTYGDLPLHMGIITSLQNASFPPQYSILPGTRLAYPFLADSLSTSFLMMGMDLRWALVFPGILMMALVFWGYLLLAHRMADRPRAAVLAALLVFLNGGLGFLYSFDMLGVSLGTPGSNEMQMGTWLDRLRTIIQGWYQTPVNHAEFTTYNLRWSNIIADMFVPQRTFLGGWVVLLPCLYLLWDGMQPETPNMRQYVFLGMMAGALPLLHTHSFLALGLASAGWLVHALMTRRNIKGVLLY
;
A
#
# COMPACT_ATOMS: atom_id res chain seq x y z
N MET A 1 19.08 12.82 6.75
CA MET A 1 19.18 13.38 5.38
C MET A 1 19.59 12.33 4.34
N ILE A 2 20.55 11.45 4.64
CA ILE A 2 21.05 10.42 3.70
C ILE A 2 19.95 9.43 3.26
N GLY A 3 19.11 8.95 4.18
CA GLY A 3 18.00 8.03 3.82
C GLY A 3 17.00 8.63 2.84
N VAL A 4 16.70 9.93 2.98
CA VAL A 4 15.81 10.64 2.05
C VAL A 4 16.46 10.76 0.67
N LEU A 5 17.76 11.06 0.61
CA LEU A 5 18.50 11.09 -0.66
C LEU A 5 18.48 9.71 -1.34
N PHE A 6 18.72 8.63 -0.59
CA PHE A 6 18.67 7.27 -1.11
C PHE A 6 17.28 6.93 -1.67
N LEU A 7 16.22 7.28 -0.94
CA LEU A 7 14.85 7.16 -1.43
C LEU A 7 14.63 7.97 -2.72
N THR A 8 15.08 9.23 -2.77
CA THR A 8 14.94 10.09 -3.95
C THR A 8 15.62 9.47 -5.17
N ILE A 9 16.80 8.88 -5.00
CA ILE A 9 17.51 8.17 -6.09
C ILE A 9 16.69 6.97 -6.57
N CYS A 10 16.16 6.15 -5.65
CA CYS A 10 15.34 5.00 -6.00
C CYS A 10 14.03 5.42 -6.70
N VAL A 11 13.37 6.48 -6.23
CA VAL A 11 12.16 7.07 -6.84
C VAL A 11 12.48 7.65 -8.22
N ALA A 12 13.57 8.37 -8.40
CA ALA A 12 14.01 8.84 -9.71
C ALA A 12 14.27 7.67 -10.67
N GLY A 13 14.89 6.59 -10.19
CA GLY A 13 15.08 5.36 -10.96
C GLY A 13 13.75 4.69 -11.34
N GLY A 14 12.78 4.65 -10.43
CA GLY A 14 11.45 4.13 -10.70
C GLY A 14 10.67 4.96 -11.73
N LEU A 15 10.68 6.29 -11.59
CA LEU A 15 10.09 7.24 -12.55
C LEU A 15 10.71 7.11 -13.95
N THR A 16 12.03 6.96 -14.01
CA THR A 16 12.78 6.77 -15.26
C THR A 16 12.42 5.44 -15.91
N THR A 17 12.39 4.36 -15.14
CA THR A 17 12.00 3.02 -15.61
C THR A 17 10.60 3.04 -16.21
N VAL A 18 9.60 3.56 -15.50
CA VAL A 18 8.21 3.62 -16.01
C VAL A 18 8.11 4.53 -17.23
N THR A 19 8.86 5.64 -17.27
CA THR A 19 8.86 6.53 -18.44
C THR A 19 9.46 5.87 -19.68
N TRP A 20 10.53 5.08 -19.54
CA TRP A 20 11.14 4.37 -20.65
C TRP A 20 10.34 3.15 -21.12
N LEU A 21 9.77 2.38 -20.20
CA LEU A 21 9.06 1.15 -20.55
C LEU A 21 7.61 1.41 -20.99
N LEU A 22 6.97 2.42 -20.40
CA LEU A 22 5.55 2.73 -20.59
C LEU A 22 5.32 4.21 -20.95
N PRO A 23 6.01 4.81 -21.93
CA PRO A 23 5.91 6.24 -22.26
C PRO A 23 4.50 6.65 -22.71
N ARG A 24 3.70 5.69 -23.19
CA ARG A 24 2.33 5.90 -23.65
C ARG A 24 1.31 6.05 -22.51
N GLN A 25 1.70 5.72 -21.28
CA GLN A 25 0.86 5.96 -20.12
C GLN A 25 0.83 7.47 -19.80
N ARG A 26 -0.33 7.96 -19.35
CA ARG A 26 -0.47 9.39 -19.06
C ARG A 26 0.43 9.81 -17.89
N PRO A 27 0.91 11.06 -17.86
CA PRO A 27 1.94 11.49 -16.91
C PRO A 27 1.64 11.18 -15.44
N LEU A 28 0.40 11.39 -14.99
CA LEU A 28 0.05 11.19 -13.58
C LEU A 28 0.13 9.72 -13.15
N TYR A 29 -0.28 8.79 -14.02
CA TYR A 29 -0.11 7.34 -13.77
C TYR A 29 1.37 6.96 -13.77
N ARG A 30 2.17 7.51 -14.69
CA ARG A 30 3.63 7.26 -14.72
C ARG A 30 4.32 7.75 -13.46
N ILE A 31 3.97 8.94 -12.97
CA ILE A 31 4.53 9.50 -11.74
C ILE A 31 4.19 8.60 -10.55
N TRP A 32 2.92 8.21 -10.42
CA TRP A 32 2.48 7.34 -9.33
C TRP A 32 3.14 5.94 -9.38
N MET A 33 3.04 5.24 -10.52
CA MET A 33 3.65 3.91 -10.69
C MET A 33 5.16 3.95 -10.51
N GLY A 34 5.82 4.98 -11.03
CA GLY A 34 7.27 5.15 -10.89
C GLY A 34 7.68 5.43 -9.44
N SER A 35 6.87 6.18 -8.69
CA SER A 35 7.11 6.41 -7.26
C SER A 35 6.91 5.13 -6.44
N ALA A 36 5.85 4.37 -6.72
CA ALA A 36 5.62 3.05 -6.12
C ALA A 36 6.76 2.07 -6.43
N LEU A 37 7.22 2.02 -7.68
CA LEU A 37 8.37 1.23 -8.09
C LEU A 37 9.65 1.66 -7.36
N GLY A 38 9.88 2.96 -7.19
CA GLY A 38 11.03 3.46 -6.45
C GLY A 38 11.06 3.01 -4.99
N VAL A 39 9.91 3.06 -4.32
CA VAL A 39 9.76 2.53 -2.96
C VAL A 39 10.02 1.02 -2.93
N LEU A 40 9.50 0.28 -3.91
CA LEU A 40 9.73 -1.15 -4.06
C LEU A 40 11.23 -1.48 -4.27
N LEU A 41 11.92 -0.72 -5.11
CA LEU A 41 13.36 -0.87 -5.35
C LEU A 41 14.17 -0.58 -4.08
N MET A 42 13.77 0.44 -3.31
CA MET A 42 14.42 0.74 -2.03
C MET A 42 14.24 -0.39 -1.00
N MET A 43 13.11 -1.10 -1.03
CA MET A 43 12.89 -2.29 -0.19
C MET A 43 13.74 -3.48 -0.65
N TRP A 44 13.75 -3.78 -1.95
CA TRP A 44 14.35 -5.01 -2.46
C TRP A 44 15.85 -4.95 -2.69
N LEU A 45 16.38 -3.88 -3.28
CA LEU A 45 17.77 -3.88 -3.74
C LEU A 45 18.78 -4.02 -2.58
N PRO A 46 18.63 -3.32 -1.44
CA PRO A 46 19.49 -3.55 -0.27
C PRO A 46 19.32 -4.97 0.28
N ALA A 47 18.09 -5.50 0.32
CA ALA A 47 17.82 -6.86 0.80
C ALA A 47 18.46 -7.94 -0.08
N LEU A 48 18.50 -7.74 -1.41
CA LEU A 48 19.18 -8.64 -2.34
C LEU A 48 20.70 -8.58 -2.16
N ALA A 49 21.29 -7.39 -2.06
CA ALA A 49 22.71 -7.22 -1.81
C ALA A 49 23.13 -7.79 -0.43
N ALA A 50 22.22 -7.78 0.55
CA ALA A 50 22.47 -8.27 1.89
C ALA A 50 22.76 -9.77 1.98
N PHE A 51 22.33 -10.57 0.98
CA PHE A 51 22.70 -12.00 0.93
C PHE A 51 24.22 -12.23 0.82
N VAL A 52 24.98 -11.24 0.35
CA VAL A 52 26.44 -11.31 0.22
C VAL A 52 27.13 -10.48 1.31
N LEU A 53 26.62 -9.29 1.61
CA LEU A 53 27.30 -8.28 2.44
C LEU A 53 26.69 -8.07 3.82
N GLY A 54 25.63 -8.83 4.16
CA GLY A 54 24.72 -8.47 5.24
C GLY A 54 23.97 -7.17 4.95
N PHE A 55 22.98 -6.82 5.77
CA PHE A 55 22.20 -5.59 5.60
C PHE A 55 22.99 -4.37 6.14
N THR A 56 24.10 -4.08 5.46
CA THR A 56 25.11 -3.07 5.83
C THR A 56 25.01 -1.86 4.90
N LEU A 57 25.68 -0.75 5.22
CA LEU A 57 25.78 0.40 4.30
C LEU A 57 26.49 0.03 2.98
N ALA A 58 27.37 -0.97 2.99
CA ALA A 58 27.98 -1.51 1.78
C ALA A 58 26.94 -2.19 0.86
N ALA A 59 25.99 -2.94 1.42
CA ALA A 59 24.87 -3.50 0.65
C ALA A 59 24.00 -2.40 0.02
N HIS A 60 23.80 -1.28 0.71
CA HIS A 60 23.09 -0.12 0.15
C HIS A 60 23.88 0.54 -1.00
N ALA A 61 25.22 0.59 -0.92
CA ALA A 61 26.03 1.06 -2.04
C ALA A 61 25.93 0.12 -3.26
N VAL A 62 25.97 -1.20 -3.04
CA VAL A 62 25.74 -2.20 -4.10
C VAL A 62 24.32 -2.09 -4.67
N ALA A 63 23.32 -1.79 -3.86
CA ALA A 63 21.95 -1.55 -4.32
C ALA A 63 21.88 -0.40 -5.35
N LEU A 64 22.71 0.64 -5.23
CA LEU A 64 22.80 1.69 -6.26
C LEU A 64 23.40 1.19 -7.58
N LEU A 65 24.36 0.27 -7.51
CA LEU A 65 24.91 -0.38 -8.71
C LEU A 65 23.88 -1.28 -9.39
N LEU A 66 23.10 -2.03 -8.61
CA LEU A 66 21.97 -2.82 -9.11
C LEU A 66 20.90 -1.93 -9.75
N LEU A 67 20.58 -0.78 -9.14
CA LEU A 67 19.69 0.20 -9.72
C LEU A 67 20.22 0.74 -11.06
N ALA A 68 21.51 1.07 -11.13
CA ALA A 68 22.15 1.53 -12.37
C ALA A 68 22.09 0.46 -13.46
N LEU A 69 22.29 -0.82 -13.12
CA LEU A 69 22.13 -1.95 -14.04
C LEU A 69 20.69 -2.06 -14.54
N ILE A 70 19.70 -2.00 -13.65
CA ILE A 70 18.28 -2.01 -14.03
C ILE A 70 17.99 -0.86 -15.01
N LEU A 71 18.47 0.34 -14.72
CA LEU A 71 18.30 1.49 -15.60
C LEU A 71 18.98 1.28 -16.96
N ALA A 72 20.20 0.72 -17.00
CA ALA A 72 20.87 0.40 -18.27
C ALA A 72 20.05 -0.60 -19.11
N LEU A 73 19.52 -1.66 -18.48
CA LEU A 73 18.65 -2.64 -19.15
C LEU A 73 17.35 -2.01 -19.65
N CYS A 74 16.68 -1.21 -18.81
CA CYS A 74 15.48 -0.48 -19.18
C CYS A 74 15.73 0.53 -20.31
N TYR A 75 16.90 1.17 -20.35
CA TYR A 75 17.30 2.06 -21.43
C TYR A 75 17.45 1.29 -22.75
N VAL A 76 18.12 0.14 -22.74
CA VAL A 76 18.27 -0.71 -23.93
C VAL A 76 16.91 -1.20 -24.43
N TRP A 77 16.02 -1.58 -23.52
CA TRP A 77 14.70 -2.13 -23.86
C TRP A 77 13.58 -1.08 -24.01
N ARG A 78 13.91 0.20 -23.87
CA ARG A 78 12.94 1.30 -23.86
C ARG A 78 12.05 1.31 -25.09
N ASP A 79 10.81 1.74 -24.89
CA ASP A 79 9.96 2.13 -25.99
C ASP A 79 10.48 3.46 -26.57
N LYS A 80 10.74 3.48 -27.88
CA LYS A 80 11.34 4.62 -28.58
C LYS A 80 10.35 5.76 -28.83
N ARG A 81 9.05 5.54 -28.58
CA ARG A 81 8.03 6.57 -28.72
C ARG A 81 8.19 7.64 -27.65
N ALA A 82 7.92 8.89 -28.02
CA ALA A 82 7.96 9.98 -27.06
C ALA A 82 6.91 9.79 -25.95
N PRO A 83 7.25 10.12 -24.68
CA PRO A 83 6.29 10.13 -23.60
C PRO A 83 5.08 11.02 -23.88
N VAL A 84 3.88 10.56 -23.53
CA VAL A 84 2.65 11.36 -23.60
C VAL A 84 2.85 12.63 -22.77
N ARG A 85 2.54 13.78 -23.36
CA ARG A 85 2.65 15.08 -22.70
C ARG A 85 1.47 15.30 -21.76
N TRP A 86 1.63 16.25 -20.85
CA TRP A 86 0.58 16.68 -19.96
C TRP A 86 -0.51 17.43 -20.73
N GLU A 87 -1.77 17.05 -20.52
CA GLU A 87 -2.94 17.65 -21.16
C GLU A 87 -3.94 18.19 -20.13
N ALA A 88 -4.95 18.93 -20.60
CA ALA A 88 -5.99 19.51 -19.74
C ALA A 88 -6.74 18.45 -18.92
N GLN A 89 -6.91 17.25 -19.48
CA GLN A 89 -7.49 16.11 -18.79
C GLN A 89 -6.64 15.61 -17.61
N ASP A 90 -5.31 15.74 -17.66
CA ASP A 90 -4.42 15.37 -16.55
C ASP A 90 -4.55 16.39 -15.42
N THR A 91 -4.65 17.68 -15.75
CA THR A 91 -4.94 18.74 -14.77
C THR A 91 -6.28 18.49 -14.06
N ALA A 92 -7.32 18.09 -14.81
CA ALA A 92 -8.63 17.77 -14.22
C ALA A 92 -8.56 16.56 -13.28
N LEU A 93 -7.81 15.51 -13.65
CA LEU A 93 -7.58 14.35 -12.82
C LEU A 93 -6.76 14.70 -11.57
N LEU A 94 -5.69 15.48 -11.72
CA LEU A 94 -4.85 15.93 -10.61
C LEU A 94 -5.67 16.74 -9.60
N LYS A 95 -6.50 17.69 -10.05
CA LYS A 95 -7.38 18.48 -9.17
C LYS A 95 -8.32 17.59 -8.34
N ARG A 96 -8.95 16.60 -8.98
CA ARG A 96 -9.82 15.62 -8.28
C ARG A 96 -9.03 14.77 -7.30
N THR A 97 -7.82 14.36 -7.69
CA THR A 97 -6.92 13.58 -6.84
C THR A 97 -6.47 14.37 -5.63
N LEU A 98 -6.09 15.62 -5.81
CA LEU A 98 -5.78 16.52 -4.71
C LEU A 98 -6.99 16.71 -3.79
N LEU A 99 -8.19 16.92 -4.33
CA LEU A 99 -9.39 17.14 -3.51
C LEU A 99 -9.69 15.98 -2.53
N VAL A 100 -9.39 14.73 -2.92
CA VAL A 100 -9.71 13.54 -2.11
C VAL A 100 -8.48 12.99 -1.39
N ALA A 101 -7.40 12.73 -2.14
CA ALA A 101 -6.24 12.04 -1.63
C ALA A 101 -5.35 12.94 -0.75
N LEU A 102 -5.33 14.27 -0.96
CA LEU A 102 -4.53 15.18 -0.12
C LEU A 102 -5.08 15.25 1.32
N PRO A 103 -6.39 15.50 1.58
CA PRO A 103 -6.93 15.42 2.93
C PRO A 103 -6.68 14.07 3.60
N LEU A 104 -6.85 12.96 2.88
CA LEU A 104 -6.56 11.62 3.40
C LEU A 104 -5.06 11.44 3.71
N THR A 105 -4.18 11.99 2.90
CA THR A 105 -2.73 11.97 3.15
C THR A 105 -2.37 12.78 4.39
N VAL A 106 -2.98 13.96 4.58
CA VAL A 106 -2.79 14.78 5.79
C VAL A 106 -3.30 14.05 7.03
N LEU A 107 -4.48 13.41 6.94
CA LEU A 107 -5.00 12.55 7.99
C LEU A 107 -4.03 11.39 8.28
N GLY A 108 -3.55 10.71 7.24
CA GLY A 108 -2.56 9.64 7.38
C GLY A 108 -1.27 10.10 8.04
N ALA A 109 -0.78 11.30 7.70
CA ALA A 109 0.37 11.92 8.33
C ALA A 109 0.15 12.17 9.82
N TRP A 110 -1.01 12.73 10.17
CA TRP A 110 -1.41 12.94 11.55
C TRP A 110 -1.49 11.62 12.33
N LEU A 111 -2.13 10.60 11.77
CA LEU A 111 -2.29 9.29 12.39
C LEU A 111 -0.94 8.58 12.57
N GLN A 112 -0.10 8.55 11.53
CA GLN A 112 1.24 7.96 11.64
C GLN A 112 2.07 8.66 12.73
N TYR A 113 2.05 9.99 12.78
CA TYR A 113 2.77 10.78 13.79
C TYR A 113 2.29 10.51 15.22
N THR A 114 0.97 10.36 15.41
CA THR A 114 0.36 10.20 16.74
C THR A 114 0.36 8.76 17.24
N HIS A 115 0.31 7.76 16.34
CA HIS A 115 0.11 6.35 16.68
C HIS A 115 1.41 5.51 16.66
N ASN A 116 2.55 6.09 16.27
CA ASN A 116 3.85 5.41 16.26
C ASN A 116 4.86 6.12 17.16
N ILE A 117 5.12 5.54 18.34
CA ILE A 117 6.16 5.95 19.28
C ILE A 117 6.12 7.47 19.54
N ARG A 118 4.97 8.01 19.96
CA ARG A 118 4.81 9.43 20.26
C ARG A 118 5.38 9.74 21.65
N PRO A 119 6.44 10.55 21.77
CA PRO A 119 6.91 11.01 23.07
C PRO A 119 5.91 11.99 23.66
N GLN A 120 5.46 11.73 24.88
CA GLN A 120 4.59 12.61 25.63
C GLN A 120 4.80 12.34 27.13
N ASP A 121 4.93 13.40 27.93
CA ASP A 121 5.02 13.34 29.40
C ASP A 121 6.07 12.33 29.94
N GLY A 122 7.22 12.24 29.26
CA GLY A 122 8.32 11.33 29.63
C GLY A 122 8.12 9.86 29.24
N ALA A 123 7.00 9.52 28.57
CA ALA A 123 6.69 8.19 28.10
C ALA A 123 6.52 8.13 26.57
N LEU A 124 6.45 6.91 26.02
CA LEU A 124 6.21 6.63 24.61
C LEU A 124 4.79 6.10 24.42
N TYR A 125 3.94 6.93 23.85
CA TYR A 125 2.55 6.62 23.56
C TYR A 125 2.44 5.98 22.17
N VAL A 126 1.49 5.05 22.03
CA VAL A 126 1.18 4.39 20.76
C VAL A 126 -0.33 4.39 20.57
N GLY A 127 -0.75 4.23 19.32
CA GLY A 127 -2.16 4.07 19.00
C GLY A 127 -2.70 2.74 19.50
N GLN A 128 -3.97 2.68 19.89
CA GLN A 128 -4.60 1.43 20.30
C GLN A 128 -4.51 0.38 19.17
N SER A 129 -4.72 0.77 17.91
CA SER A 129 -4.59 -0.14 16.77
C SER A 129 -3.16 -0.62 16.51
N THR A 130 -2.14 0.17 16.86
CA THR A 130 -0.74 -0.17 16.63
C THR A 130 -0.13 -0.98 17.78
N TYR A 131 -0.75 -1.01 18.96
CA TYR A 131 -0.21 -1.61 20.18
C TYR A 131 0.24 -3.07 19.99
N GLY A 132 -0.53 -3.89 19.26
CA GLY A 132 -0.21 -5.31 19.05
C GLY A 132 0.94 -5.56 18.07
N ASP A 133 0.90 -4.92 16.90
CA ASP A 133 1.82 -5.21 15.80
C ASP A 133 3.12 -4.38 15.86
N LEU A 134 3.08 -3.18 16.44
CA LEU A 134 4.23 -2.26 16.47
C LEU A 134 5.46 -2.87 17.17
N PRO A 135 5.37 -3.58 18.32
CA PRO A 135 6.52 -4.24 18.93
C PRO A 135 7.21 -5.25 18.02
N LEU A 136 6.44 -6.07 17.29
CA LEU A 136 6.98 -7.02 16.31
C LEU A 136 7.77 -6.27 15.22
N HIS A 137 7.16 -5.25 14.62
CA HIS A 137 7.78 -4.46 13.56
C HIS A 137 9.04 -3.73 14.05
N MET A 138 9.02 -3.11 15.23
CA MET A 138 10.21 -2.49 15.82
C MET A 138 11.34 -3.50 16.05
N GLY A 139 10.99 -4.70 16.54
CA GLY A 139 11.93 -5.79 16.73
C GLY A 139 12.58 -6.21 15.41
N ILE A 140 11.81 -6.37 14.33
CA ILE A 140 12.35 -6.69 13.00
C ILE A 140 13.25 -5.54 12.50
N ILE A 141 12.75 -4.30 12.49
CA ILE A 141 13.49 -3.12 12.00
C ILE A 141 14.84 -2.97 12.68
N THR A 142 14.87 -3.08 14.01
CA THR A 142 16.11 -2.90 14.77
C THR A 142 17.06 -4.08 14.59
N SER A 143 16.53 -5.30 14.47
CA SER A 143 17.33 -6.53 14.28
C SER A 143 17.97 -6.64 12.91
N LEU A 144 17.40 -6.01 11.87
CA LEU A 144 17.95 -6.08 10.52
C LEU A 144 19.22 -5.23 10.35
N GLN A 145 19.53 -4.30 11.25
CA GLN A 145 20.73 -3.47 11.15
C GLN A 145 22.01 -4.32 11.18
N ASN A 146 22.77 -4.31 10.08
CA ASN A 146 23.99 -5.12 9.90
C ASN A 146 23.77 -6.64 10.02
N ALA A 147 22.52 -7.11 9.90
CA ALA A 147 22.21 -8.54 10.01
C ALA A 147 22.74 -9.34 8.82
N SER A 148 23.14 -10.59 9.07
CA SER A 148 23.38 -11.58 8.02
C SER A 148 22.06 -11.99 7.35
N PHE A 149 22.08 -12.27 6.04
CA PHE A 149 20.90 -12.75 5.31
C PHE A 149 21.05 -14.24 4.91
N PRO A 150 19.98 -15.06 5.00
CA PRO A 150 18.62 -14.69 5.42
C PRO A 150 18.55 -14.31 6.91
N PRO A 151 17.80 -13.26 7.26
CA PRO A 151 17.77 -12.76 8.64
C PRO A 151 17.11 -13.76 9.59
N GLN A 152 17.54 -13.73 10.85
CA GLN A 152 16.91 -14.49 11.92
C GLN A 152 15.69 -13.74 12.48
N TYR A 153 14.77 -14.48 13.06
CA TYR A 153 13.58 -13.93 13.70
C TYR A 153 13.95 -13.28 15.03
N SER A 154 13.64 -11.99 15.19
CA SER A 154 14.03 -11.21 16.37
C SER A 154 13.42 -11.73 17.67
N ILE A 155 12.21 -12.30 17.61
CA ILE A 155 11.52 -12.86 18.78
C ILE A 155 11.79 -14.36 19.00
N LEU A 156 12.44 -15.05 18.04
CA LEU A 156 12.82 -16.45 18.15
C LEU A 156 14.21 -16.68 17.51
N PRO A 157 15.30 -16.30 18.21
CA PRO A 157 16.66 -16.47 17.72
C PRO A 157 16.96 -17.91 17.30
N GLY A 158 17.81 -18.09 16.29
CA GLY A 158 18.07 -19.40 15.68
C GLY A 158 17.03 -19.84 14.64
N THR A 159 15.88 -19.16 14.56
CA THR A 159 14.87 -19.41 13.53
C THR A 159 14.96 -18.37 12.41
N ARG A 160 14.74 -18.78 11.15
CA ARG A 160 14.72 -17.87 10.00
C ARG A 160 13.48 -16.96 10.05
N LEU A 161 13.65 -15.68 9.72
CA LEU A 161 12.55 -14.73 9.55
C LEU A 161 11.69 -15.14 8.34
N ALA A 162 10.49 -15.62 8.64
CA ALA A 162 9.49 -16.05 7.66
C ALA A 162 8.35 -15.04 7.46
N TYR A 163 8.22 -14.06 8.34
CA TYR A 163 7.28 -12.94 8.18
C TYR A 163 7.72 -12.01 7.04
N PRO A 164 6.79 -11.46 6.22
CA PRO A 164 7.15 -10.49 5.18
C PRO A 164 7.85 -9.25 5.78
N PHE A 165 9.13 -9.07 5.48
CA PHE A 165 9.98 -8.11 6.20
C PHE A 165 10.40 -6.91 5.35
N LEU A 166 9.99 -6.84 4.08
CA LEU A 166 10.48 -5.80 3.18
C LEU A 166 10.02 -4.38 3.56
N ALA A 167 8.81 -4.24 4.09
CA ALA A 167 8.36 -2.96 4.66
C ALA A 167 9.24 -2.54 5.86
N ASP A 168 9.66 -3.49 6.68
CA ASP A 168 10.56 -3.24 7.82
C ASP A 168 11.99 -2.94 7.35
N SER A 169 12.46 -3.55 6.25
CA SER A 169 13.77 -3.26 5.65
C SER A 169 13.87 -1.82 5.13
N LEU A 170 12.76 -1.25 4.64
CA LEU A 170 12.68 0.17 4.27
C LEU A 170 12.94 1.06 5.50
N SER A 171 12.25 0.80 6.61
CA SER A 171 12.47 1.51 7.87
C SER A 171 13.88 1.29 8.43
N THR A 172 14.42 0.06 8.30
CA THR A 172 15.81 -0.25 8.69
C THR A 172 16.81 0.59 7.90
N SER A 173 16.58 0.77 6.60
CA SER A 173 17.43 1.60 5.74
C SER A 173 17.47 3.06 6.23
N PHE A 174 16.31 3.63 6.61
CA PHE A 174 16.25 4.96 7.20
C PHE A 174 16.97 5.06 8.53
N LEU A 175 16.78 4.06 9.40
CA LEU A 175 17.42 3.96 10.70
C LEU A 175 18.96 3.96 10.58
N MET A 176 19.49 3.09 9.71
CA MET A 176 20.93 3.00 9.43
C MET A 176 21.52 4.27 8.82
N MET A 177 20.68 5.07 8.14
CA MET A 177 21.07 6.34 7.51
C MET A 177 20.79 7.56 8.41
N GLY A 178 20.67 7.34 9.72
CA GLY A 178 20.68 8.38 10.75
C GLY A 178 19.31 8.96 11.10
N MET A 179 18.21 8.35 10.67
CA MET A 179 16.88 8.69 11.17
C MET A 179 16.65 7.96 12.50
N ASP A 180 16.03 8.61 13.50
CA ASP A 180 15.64 7.88 14.71
C ASP A 180 14.54 6.84 14.41
N LEU A 181 14.35 5.88 15.32
CA LEU A 181 13.40 4.78 15.13
C LEU A 181 11.98 5.27 14.88
N ARG A 182 11.55 6.36 15.54
CA ARG A 182 10.21 6.91 15.38
C ARG A 182 10.02 7.41 13.95
N TRP A 183 10.91 8.27 13.47
CA TRP A 183 10.80 8.81 12.12
C TRP A 183 11.03 7.74 11.05
N ALA A 184 11.87 6.74 11.32
CA ALA A 184 12.05 5.58 10.46
C ALA A 184 10.76 4.77 10.29
N LEU A 185 9.80 4.87 11.22
CA LEU A 185 8.46 4.29 11.10
C LEU A 185 7.47 5.26 10.45
N VAL A 186 7.42 6.50 10.96
CA VAL A 186 6.44 7.52 10.56
C VAL A 186 6.63 7.91 9.10
N PHE A 187 7.84 8.29 8.68
CA PHE A 187 8.08 8.83 7.34
C PHE A 187 7.73 7.83 6.23
N PRO A 188 8.19 6.56 6.26
CA PRO A 188 7.76 5.56 5.29
C PRO A 188 6.25 5.29 5.31
N GLY A 189 5.64 5.26 6.50
CA GLY A 189 4.19 5.08 6.64
C GLY A 189 3.41 6.17 5.92
N ILE A 190 3.81 7.44 6.09
CA ILE A 190 3.18 8.58 5.41
C ILE A 190 3.31 8.47 3.89
N LEU A 191 4.53 8.17 3.42
CA LEU A 191 4.81 8.01 2.00
C LEU A 191 3.95 6.91 1.37
N MET A 192 3.90 5.73 2.02
CA MET A 192 3.12 4.61 1.50
C MET A 192 1.62 4.89 1.55
N MET A 193 1.10 5.54 2.60
CA MET A 193 -0.30 5.96 2.65
C MET A 193 -0.63 6.95 1.53
N ALA A 194 0.23 7.93 1.26
CA ALA A 194 0.07 8.84 0.14
C ALA A 194 0.00 8.06 -1.18
N LEU A 195 0.95 7.17 -1.45
CA LEU A 195 0.96 6.36 -2.67
C LEU A 195 -0.28 5.49 -2.82
N VAL A 196 -0.83 4.99 -1.72
CA VAL A 196 -2.07 4.19 -1.71
C VAL A 196 -3.30 5.05 -1.96
N PHE A 197 -3.49 6.17 -1.26
CA PHE A 197 -4.65 7.04 -1.46
C PHE A 197 -4.70 7.61 -2.87
N TRP A 198 -3.57 8.10 -3.36
CA TRP A 198 -3.45 8.62 -4.71
C TRP A 198 -3.62 7.50 -5.73
N GLY A 199 -2.95 6.36 -5.52
CA GLY A 199 -3.00 5.22 -6.41
C GLY A 199 -4.36 4.60 -6.57
N TYR A 200 -5.10 4.47 -5.47
CA TYR A 200 -6.46 3.92 -5.50
C TYR A 200 -7.39 4.80 -6.33
N LEU A 201 -7.32 6.13 -6.16
CA LEU A 201 -8.16 7.03 -6.96
C LEU A 201 -7.77 7.00 -8.45
N LEU A 202 -6.48 6.91 -8.77
CA LEU A 202 -6.01 6.75 -10.14
C LEU A 202 -6.50 5.43 -10.76
N LEU A 203 -6.35 4.32 -10.05
CA LEU A 203 -6.88 3.01 -10.46
C LEU A 203 -8.39 3.09 -10.68
N ALA A 204 -9.14 3.60 -9.71
CA ALA A 204 -10.59 3.75 -9.81
C ALA A 204 -10.99 4.65 -10.98
N HIS A 205 -10.23 5.72 -11.26
CA HIS A 205 -10.48 6.57 -12.42
C HIS A 205 -10.23 5.85 -13.75
N ARG A 206 -9.25 4.95 -13.81
CA ARG A 206 -9.00 4.13 -14.99
C ARG A 206 -10.08 3.07 -15.21
N MET A 207 -10.64 2.53 -14.14
CA MET A 207 -11.65 1.47 -14.18
C MET A 207 -13.08 1.98 -14.34
N ALA A 208 -13.40 3.19 -13.85
CA ALA A 208 -14.75 3.72 -13.86
C ALA A 208 -15.05 4.52 -15.13
N ASP A 209 -16.27 4.36 -15.66
CA ASP A 209 -16.77 5.12 -16.82
C ASP A 209 -16.87 6.63 -16.55
N ARG A 210 -17.06 7.01 -15.29
CA ARG A 210 -17.26 8.41 -14.88
C ARG A 210 -16.28 8.82 -13.78
N PRO A 211 -15.65 10.00 -13.85
CA PRO A 211 -14.74 10.48 -12.81
C PRO A 211 -15.36 10.59 -11.41
N ARG A 212 -16.67 10.86 -11.34
CA ARG A 212 -17.40 10.92 -10.05
C ARG A 212 -17.51 9.56 -9.38
N ALA A 213 -17.61 8.48 -10.16
CA ALA A 213 -17.66 7.12 -9.63
C ALA A 213 -16.31 6.73 -9.01
N ALA A 214 -15.18 7.21 -9.56
CA ALA A 214 -13.87 7.02 -8.94
C ALA A 214 -13.76 7.71 -7.58
N VAL A 215 -14.26 8.95 -7.46
CA VAL A 215 -14.34 9.67 -6.19
C VAL A 215 -15.23 8.92 -5.19
N LEU A 216 -16.42 8.49 -5.62
CA LEU A 216 -17.32 7.70 -4.77
C LEU A 216 -16.64 6.40 -4.29
N ALA A 217 -15.96 5.67 -5.18
CA ALA A 217 -15.24 4.46 -4.82
C ALA A 217 -14.14 4.73 -3.77
N ALA A 218 -13.42 5.84 -3.88
CA ALA A 218 -12.39 6.21 -2.90
C ALA A 218 -13.00 6.60 -1.54
N LEU A 219 -14.09 7.36 -1.54
CA LEU A 219 -14.82 7.69 -0.31
C LEU A 219 -15.38 6.42 0.34
N LEU A 220 -15.92 5.48 -0.45
CA LEU A 220 -16.44 4.23 0.07
C LEU A 220 -15.33 3.36 0.68
N VAL A 221 -14.16 3.24 0.06
CA VAL A 221 -13.08 2.42 0.63
C VAL A 221 -12.44 3.08 1.85
N PHE A 222 -12.15 4.38 1.81
CA PHE A 222 -11.36 5.03 2.86
C PHE A 222 -12.18 5.61 4.01
N LEU A 223 -13.44 5.95 3.78
CA LEU A 223 -14.34 6.52 4.81
C LEU A 223 -15.39 5.50 5.28
N ASN A 224 -15.06 4.21 5.26
CA ASN A 224 -15.89 3.14 5.80
C ASN A 224 -17.27 3.02 5.12
N GLY A 225 -17.27 3.07 3.78
CA GLY A 225 -18.43 2.93 2.92
C GLY A 225 -18.91 1.49 2.82
N GLY A 226 -19.77 1.13 3.74
CA GLY A 226 -20.66 -0.02 3.67
C GLY A 226 -21.99 0.35 4.30
N LEU A 227 -23.05 -0.41 4.01
CA LEU A 227 -24.38 -0.15 4.60
C LEU A 227 -24.45 -0.50 6.10
N GLY A 228 -23.35 -0.93 6.73
CA GLY A 228 -23.28 -1.26 8.15
C GLY A 228 -23.64 -0.10 9.07
N PHE A 229 -23.43 1.16 8.65
CA PHE A 229 -23.89 2.32 9.41
C PHE A 229 -25.42 2.39 9.55
N LEU A 230 -26.18 1.79 8.62
CA LEU A 230 -27.64 1.73 8.71
C LEU A 230 -28.08 0.94 9.95
N TYR A 231 -27.27 0.01 10.45
CA TYR A 231 -27.54 -0.71 11.69
C TYR A 231 -27.62 0.21 12.91
N SER A 232 -26.86 1.32 12.89
CA SER A 232 -26.93 2.35 13.93
C SER A 232 -28.26 3.10 13.91
N PHE A 233 -28.96 3.08 12.79
CA PHE A 233 -30.29 3.65 12.58
C PHE A 233 -31.41 2.59 12.61
N ASP A 234 -31.04 1.31 12.62
CA ASP A 234 -31.99 0.19 12.62
C ASP A 234 -32.60 -0.02 14.02
N MET A 235 -33.85 -0.46 14.04
CA MET A 235 -34.70 -0.65 15.22
C MET A 235 -34.96 0.63 16.03
N LEU A 236 -35.89 1.43 15.51
CA LEU A 236 -36.62 2.55 16.13
C LEU A 236 -36.68 2.52 17.67
N GLY A 237 -35.66 3.08 18.33
CA GLY A 237 -35.68 3.38 19.76
C GLY A 237 -35.40 2.23 20.74
N VAL A 238 -35.01 1.04 20.26
CA VAL A 238 -34.72 -0.11 21.13
C VAL A 238 -33.22 -0.22 21.41
N SER A 239 -32.82 -0.39 22.66
CA SER A 239 -31.41 -0.73 22.97
C SER A 239 -31.14 -2.17 22.52
N LEU A 240 -30.21 -2.35 21.59
CA LEU A 240 -29.77 -3.67 21.13
C LEU A 240 -28.51 -4.13 21.85
N GLY A 241 -27.81 -3.17 22.49
CA GLY A 241 -26.62 -3.38 23.28
C GLY A 241 -26.89 -3.87 24.70
N THR A 242 -26.01 -4.73 25.20
CA THR A 242 -25.89 -5.10 26.62
C THR A 242 -24.49 -4.69 27.12
N PRO A 243 -24.36 -4.18 28.36
CA PRO A 243 -23.06 -3.94 28.98
C PRO A 243 -22.15 -5.17 28.93
N GLY A 244 -20.89 -4.98 28.56
CA GLY A 244 -19.89 -6.03 28.43
C GLY A 244 -19.94 -6.87 27.14
N SER A 245 -20.94 -6.71 26.27
CA SER A 245 -21.02 -7.49 25.00
C SER A 245 -21.09 -6.62 23.74
N ASN A 246 -22.02 -5.66 23.68
CA ASN A 246 -22.28 -4.83 22.48
C ASN A 246 -22.74 -3.43 22.87
N GLU A 247 -22.00 -2.82 23.80
CA GLU A 247 -22.28 -1.49 24.37
C GLU A 247 -22.45 -0.39 23.30
N MET A 248 -21.78 -0.48 22.15
CA MET A 248 -21.94 0.47 21.03
C MET A 248 -23.35 0.49 20.43
N GLN A 249 -24.16 -0.53 20.72
CA GLN A 249 -25.55 -0.64 20.29
C GLN A 249 -26.54 -0.32 21.40
N MET A 250 -26.05 0.14 22.56
CA MET A 250 -26.90 0.56 23.66
C MET A 250 -27.62 1.86 23.34
N GLY A 251 -28.83 1.97 23.88
CA GLY A 251 -29.65 3.17 23.77
C GLY A 251 -30.31 3.34 22.40
N THR A 252 -30.92 4.51 22.24
CA THR A 252 -31.65 4.87 21.03
C THR A 252 -30.69 5.33 19.93
N TRP A 253 -31.19 5.53 18.71
CA TRP A 253 -30.35 5.88 17.55
C TRP A 253 -29.44 7.10 17.79
N LEU A 254 -29.88 8.11 18.54
CA LEU A 254 -29.06 9.29 18.90
C LEU A 254 -27.91 8.93 19.86
N ASP A 255 -28.19 8.06 20.83
CA ASP A 255 -27.19 7.60 21.80
C ASP A 255 -26.14 6.73 21.10
N ARG A 256 -26.56 5.88 20.16
CA ARG A 256 -25.66 5.08 19.32
C ARG A 256 -24.78 5.96 18.44
N LEU A 257 -25.30 7.02 17.82
CA LEU A 257 -24.49 7.98 17.06
C LEU A 257 -23.44 8.69 17.93
N ARG A 258 -23.83 9.12 19.15
CA ARG A 258 -22.85 9.67 20.10
C ARG A 258 -21.80 8.64 20.48
N THR A 259 -22.20 7.39 20.71
CA THR A 259 -21.29 6.29 21.07
C THR A 259 -20.35 5.93 19.91
N ILE A 260 -20.78 6.02 18.65
CA ILE A 260 -19.89 5.83 17.49
C ILE A 260 -18.83 6.93 17.41
N ILE A 261 -19.19 8.17 17.77
CA ILE A 261 -18.29 9.33 17.69
C ILE A 261 -17.39 9.44 18.94
N GLN A 262 -17.91 9.06 20.11
CA GLN A 262 -17.31 9.34 21.43
C GLN A 262 -16.99 8.07 22.24
N GLY A 263 -17.37 6.89 21.77
CA GLY A 263 -17.10 5.60 22.40
C GLY A 263 -15.65 5.19 22.23
N TRP A 264 -14.75 5.96 22.84
CA TRP A 264 -13.34 5.61 22.94
C TRP A 264 -13.21 4.34 23.81
N TYR A 265 -12.42 3.36 23.36
CA TYR A 265 -12.04 2.14 24.10
C TYR A 265 -13.04 0.98 24.21
N GLN A 266 -14.16 0.98 23.49
CA GLN A 266 -14.96 -0.25 23.37
C GLN A 266 -14.37 -1.16 22.30
N THR A 267 -13.47 -2.04 22.72
CA THR A 267 -12.94 -3.08 21.85
C THR A 267 -13.97 -4.19 21.61
N PRO A 268 -14.06 -4.70 20.37
CA PRO A 268 -13.60 -4.07 19.13
C PRO A 268 -14.50 -2.91 18.67
N VAL A 269 -13.88 -1.78 18.27
CA VAL A 269 -14.48 -0.52 17.75
C VAL A 269 -15.28 -0.73 16.44
N ASN A 270 -15.41 -1.99 16.00
CA ASN A 270 -15.93 -2.42 14.71
C ASN A 270 -17.13 -3.38 14.81
N HIS A 271 -17.70 -3.58 16.01
CA HIS A 271 -18.88 -4.42 16.19
C HIS A 271 -20.18 -3.66 15.94
N ALA A 272 -20.67 -3.73 14.71
CA ALA A 272 -22.10 -3.96 14.55
C ALA A 272 -22.29 -5.46 14.83
N GLU A 273 -22.87 -5.86 15.96
CA GLU A 273 -23.35 -7.23 16.27
C GLU A 273 -22.66 -8.43 15.55
N PHE A 274 -21.52 -8.87 16.08
CA PHE A 274 -20.76 -9.98 15.50
C PHE A 274 -21.40 -11.35 15.73
N THR A 275 -22.05 -11.55 16.87
CA THR A 275 -22.60 -12.85 17.29
C THR A 275 -23.83 -13.27 16.51
N THR A 276 -24.67 -12.31 16.13
CA THR A 276 -25.94 -12.59 15.43
C THR A 276 -25.81 -12.40 13.92
N TYR A 277 -25.19 -11.29 13.49
CA TYR A 277 -25.19 -10.89 12.09
C TYR A 277 -23.81 -10.86 11.44
N ASN A 278 -22.74 -11.13 12.21
CA ASN A 278 -21.35 -11.04 11.77
C ASN A 278 -21.04 -9.71 11.04
N LEU A 279 -21.68 -8.61 11.47
CA LEU A 279 -21.43 -7.32 10.88
C LEU A 279 -20.08 -6.78 11.39
N ARG A 280 -19.28 -6.23 10.48
CA ARG A 280 -17.99 -5.63 10.81
C ARG A 280 -17.91 -4.29 10.12
N TRP A 281 -17.91 -3.21 10.90
CA TRP A 281 -17.83 -1.85 10.38
C TRP A 281 -16.45 -1.25 10.65
N SER A 282 -15.44 -1.89 10.07
CA SER A 282 -14.02 -1.58 10.25
C SER A 282 -13.50 -0.58 9.22
N ASN A 283 -12.76 0.43 9.68
CA ASN A 283 -12.11 1.37 8.79
C ASN A 283 -10.70 0.90 8.42
N ILE A 284 -10.44 0.74 7.12
CA ILE A 284 -9.17 0.25 6.59
C ILE A 284 -7.96 1.12 6.98
N ILE A 285 -8.14 2.43 7.18
CA ILE A 285 -7.06 3.33 7.61
C ILE A 285 -6.63 2.98 9.04
N ALA A 286 -7.58 2.90 9.96
CA ALA A 286 -7.32 2.67 11.37
C ALA A 286 -6.81 1.26 11.66
N ASP A 287 -7.37 0.26 10.96
CA ASP A 287 -7.15 -1.16 11.28
C ASP A 287 -6.10 -1.85 10.39
N MET A 288 -5.82 -1.29 9.21
CA MET A 288 -4.84 -1.86 8.28
C MET A 288 -3.69 -0.89 8.01
N PHE A 289 -3.94 0.33 7.51
CA PHE A 289 -2.85 1.20 7.07
C PHE A 289 -1.98 1.76 8.19
N VAL A 290 -2.58 2.12 9.32
CA VAL A 290 -1.84 2.64 10.49
C VAL A 290 -1.03 1.51 11.18
N PRO A 291 -1.61 0.35 11.51
CA PRO A 291 -0.89 -0.70 12.24
C PRO A 291 -0.11 -1.69 11.37
N GLN A 292 -0.65 -2.13 10.23
CA GLN A 292 -0.07 -3.20 9.42
C GLN A 292 0.80 -2.64 8.28
N ARG A 293 2.10 -2.49 8.55
CA ARG A 293 3.06 -1.90 7.61
C ARG A 293 3.26 -2.76 6.36
N THR A 294 3.21 -4.09 6.52
CA THR A 294 3.30 -5.04 5.40
C THR A 294 2.09 -4.94 4.49
N PHE A 295 0.87 -4.82 5.04
CA PHE A 295 -0.33 -4.59 4.27
C PHE A 295 -0.23 -3.29 3.46
N LEU A 296 0.18 -2.21 4.12
CA LEU A 296 0.35 -0.90 3.49
C LEU A 296 1.40 -0.94 2.36
N GLY A 297 2.57 -1.54 2.60
CA GLY A 297 3.59 -1.75 1.57
C GLY A 297 3.09 -2.64 0.43
N GLY A 298 2.33 -3.69 0.74
CA GLY A 298 1.66 -4.54 -0.23
C GLY A 298 0.73 -3.76 -1.16
N TRP A 299 -0.06 -2.82 -0.63
CA TRP A 299 -0.96 -1.98 -1.43
C TRP A 299 -0.25 -0.97 -2.32
N VAL A 300 0.91 -0.46 -1.91
CA VAL A 300 1.75 0.40 -2.76
C VAL A 300 2.10 -0.30 -4.07
N VAL A 301 2.28 -1.62 -4.05
CA VAL A 301 2.67 -2.41 -5.23
C VAL A 301 1.47 -3.08 -5.91
N LEU A 302 0.50 -3.55 -5.13
CA LEU A 302 -0.70 -4.21 -5.63
C LEU A 302 -1.51 -3.28 -6.53
N LEU A 303 -1.71 -2.03 -6.14
CA LEU A 303 -2.55 -1.10 -6.91
C LEU A 303 -1.96 -0.80 -8.31
N PRO A 304 -0.66 -0.51 -8.47
CA PRO A 304 -0.02 -0.49 -9.81
C PRO A 304 -0.18 -1.80 -10.57
N CYS A 305 -0.06 -2.96 -9.91
CA CYS A 305 -0.23 -4.25 -10.59
C CYS A 305 -1.66 -4.42 -11.13
N LEU A 306 -2.67 -4.11 -10.32
CA LEU A 306 -4.08 -4.14 -10.75
C LEU A 306 -4.35 -3.14 -11.87
N TYR A 307 -3.72 -1.96 -11.82
CA TYR A 307 -3.79 -0.98 -12.90
C TYR A 307 -3.22 -1.53 -14.21
N LEU A 308 -1.99 -2.06 -14.19
CA LEU A 308 -1.32 -2.61 -15.37
C LEU A 308 -2.09 -3.80 -15.96
N LEU A 309 -2.66 -4.63 -15.10
CA LEU A 309 -3.48 -5.77 -15.50
C LEU A 309 -4.78 -5.32 -16.14
N TRP A 310 -5.52 -4.40 -15.51
CA TRP A 310 -6.75 -3.83 -16.06
C TRP A 310 -6.53 -3.10 -17.39
N ASP A 311 -5.49 -2.28 -17.45
CA ASP A 311 -5.14 -1.50 -18.62
C ASP A 311 -4.66 -2.39 -19.78
N GLY A 312 -3.91 -3.46 -19.48
CA GLY A 312 -3.38 -4.39 -20.48
C GLY A 312 -4.46 -5.24 -21.16
N MET A 313 -5.60 -5.42 -20.52
CA MET A 313 -6.75 -6.16 -21.05
C MET A 313 -7.62 -5.37 -22.02
N GLN A 314 -7.45 -4.04 -22.07
CA GLN A 314 -8.25 -3.19 -22.94
C GLN A 314 -8.06 -3.61 -24.41
N PRO A 315 -9.03 -3.33 -25.32
CA PRO A 315 -9.00 -3.78 -26.72
C PRO A 315 -7.80 -3.27 -27.54
N GLU A 316 -6.98 -2.39 -26.98
CA GLU A 316 -5.77 -1.87 -27.58
C GLU A 316 -4.72 -2.98 -27.80
N THR A 317 -3.75 -2.71 -28.68
CA THR A 317 -2.69 -3.65 -29.00
C THR A 317 -1.94 -4.10 -27.74
N PRO A 318 -1.77 -5.40 -27.49
CA PRO A 318 -1.10 -5.89 -26.29
C PRO A 318 0.33 -5.35 -26.22
N ASN A 319 0.66 -4.73 -25.08
CA ASN A 319 1.99 -4.20 -24.83
C ASN A 319 2.79 -5.20 -23.98
N MET A 320 3.65 -6.01 -24.60
CA MET A 320 4.49 -6.97 -23.88
C MET A 320 5.30 -6.33 -22.74
N ARG A 321 5.74 -5.08 -22.91
CA ARG A 321 6.48 -4.35 -21.86
C ARG A 321 5.67 -4.18 -20.59
N GLN A 322 4.36 -3.97 -20.73
CA GLN A 322 3.45 -3.82 -19.61
C GLN A 322 3.26 -5.13 -18.85
N TYR A 323 3.11 -6.25 -19.55
CA TYR A 323 2.97 -7.56 -18.93
C TYR A 323 4.24 -8.03 -18.22
N VAL A 324 5.41 -7.82 -18.84
CA VAL A 324 6.70 -8.09 -18.17
C VAL A 324 6.88 -7.19 -16.95
N PHE A 325 6.55 -5.90 -17.07
CA PHE A 325 6.62 -4.96 -15.96
C PHE A 325 5.68 -5.34 -14.81
N LEU A 326 4.45 -5.73 -15.13
CA LEU A 326 3.48 -6.31 -14.20
C LEU A 326 4.06 -7.56 -13.52
N GLY A 327 4.61 -8.50 -14.30
CA GLY A 327 5.21 -9.74 -13.77
C GLY A 327 6.36 -9.47 -12.80
N MET A 328 7.23 -8.49 -13.10
CA MET A 328 8.32 -8.09 -12.21
C MET A 328 7.80 -7.51 -10.89
N MET A 329 6.82 -6.59 -10.94
CA MET A 329 6.22 -6.03 -9.72
C MET A 329 5.44 -7.09 -8.93
N ALA A 330 4.73 -7.98 -9.61
CA ALA A 330 3.98 -9.07 -8.99
C ALA A 330 4.91 -10.09 -8.31
N GLY A 331 6.01 -10.48 -8.97
CA GLY A 331 7.01 -11.40 -8.41
C GLY A 331 7.73 -10.86 -7.18
N ALA A 332 7.70 -9.54 -6.98
CA ALA A 332 8.26 -8.85 -5.83
C ALA A 332 7.31 -8.79 -4.62
N LEU A 333 6.04 -9.19 -4.77
CA LEU A 333 5.04 -9.15 -3.69
C LEU A 333 5.19 -10.23 -2.59
N PRO A 334 5.63 -11.49 -2.84
CA PRO A 334 5.55 -12.54 -1.82
C PRO A 334 6.26 -12.22 -0.49
N LEU A 335 7.44 -11.59 -0.54
CA LEU A 335 8.19 -11.15 0.65
C LEU A 335 7.79 -9.76 1.17
N LEU A 336 6.94 -9.04 0.44
CA LEU A 336 6.39 -7.76 0.86
C LEU A 336 5.04 -7.93 1.55
N HIS A 337 4.12 -8.62 0.88
CA HIS A 337 2.79 -8.95 1.38
C HIS A 337 2.19 -10.12 0.58
N THR A 338 2.24 -11.33 1.16
CA THR A 338 1.78 -12.57 0.52
C THR A 338 0.30 -12.54 0.14
N HIS A 339 -0.56 -11.90 0.93
CA HIS A 339 -2.00 -11.77 0.61
C HIS A 339 -2.24 -10.90 -0.63
N SER A 340 -1.44 -9.84 -0.83
CA SER A 340 -1.51 -9.05 -2.07
C SER A 340 -1.09 -9.86 -3.29
N PHE A 341 -0.08 -10.71 -3.17
CA PHE A 341 0.32 -11.63 -4.24
C PHE A 341 -0.82 -12.60 -4.61
N LEU A 342 -1.43 -13.23 -3.59
CA LEU A 342 -2.56 -14.15 -3.80
C LEU A 342 -3.76 -13.43 -4.42
N ALA A 343 -4.13 -12.25 -3.91
CA ALA A 343 -5.23 -11.45 -4.42
C ALA A 343 -5.01 -11.08 -5.90
N LEU A 344 -3.79 -10.68 -6.28
CA LEU A 344 -3.45 -10.40 -7.67
C LEU A 344 -3.54 -11.66 -8.55
N GLY A 345 -3.09 -12.81 -8.06
CA GLY A 345 -3.20 -14.09 -8.75
C GLY A 345 -4.66 -14.48 -9.01
N LEU A 346 -5.52 -14.34 -8.00
CA LEU A 346 -6.96 -14.60 -8.12
C LEU A 346 -7.65 -13.63 -9.08
N ALA A 347 -7.30 -12.33 -9.01
CA ALA A 347 -7.83 -11.34 -9.96
C ALA A 347 -7.40 -11.65 -11.40
N SER A 348 -6.12 -12.01 -11.61
CA SER A 348 -5.59 -12.42 -12.91
C SER A 348 -6.32 -13.65 -13.46
N ALA A 349 -6.57 -14.66 -12.61
CA ALA A 349 -7.29 -15.87 -13.00
C ALA A 349 -8.75 -15.56 -13.37
N GLY A 350 -9.45 -14.76 -12.56
CA GLY A 350 -10.84 -14.37 -12.83
C GLY A 350 -10.98 -13.61 -14.14
N TRP A 351 -10.04 -12.70 -14.42
CA TRP A 351 -10.01 -11.96 -15.67
C TRP A 351 -9.64 -12.82 -16.89
N LEU A 352 -8.71 -13.77 -16.74
CA LEU A 352 -8.41 -14.74 -17.78
C LEU A 352 -9.65 -15.54 -18.15
N VAL A 353 -10.39 -16.06 -17.16
CA VAL A 353 -11.64 -16.78 -17.36
C VAL A 353 -12.66 -15.91 -18.09
N HIS A 354 -12.84 -14.66 -17.66
CA HIS A 354 -13.74 -13.70 -18.33
C HIS A 354 -13.33 -13.45 -19.79
N ALA A 355 -12.04 -13.28 -20.07
CA ALA A 355 -11.53 -13.07 -21.42
C ALA A 355 -11.76 -14.29 -22.33
N LEU A 356 -11.56 -15.51 -21.80
CA LEU A 356 -11.83 -16.75 -22.53
C LEU A 356 -13.33 -16.95 -22.83
N MET A 357 -14.20 -16.54 -21.92
CA MET A 357 -15.67 -16.64 -22.10
C MET A 357 -16.22 -15.60 -23.08
N THR A 358 -15.62 -14.41 -23.15
CA THR A 358 -16.14 -13.28 -23.94
C THR A 358 -15.51 -13.16 -25.33
N ARG A 359 -14.26 -13.63 -25.54
CA ARG A 359 -13.61 -13.55 -26.85
C ARG A 359 -13.92 -14.79 -27.70
N ARG A 360 -14.65 -14.59 -28.81
CA ARG A 360 -14.98 -15.62 -29.82
C ARG A 360 -13.77 -16.27 -30.55
N ASN A 361 -12.54 -15.77 -30.37
CA ASN A 361 -11.37 -16.25 -31.11
C ASN A 361 -10.15 -16.43 -30.20
N ILE A 362 -10.08 -17.59 -29.54
CA ILE A 362 -9.07 -17.98 -28.53
C ILE A 362 -7.68 -18.22 -29.14
N LYS A 363 -7.55 -18.30 -30.48
CA LYS A 363 -6.30 -18.70 -31.16
C LYS A 363 -5.10 -17.78 -30.91
N GLY A 364 -5.29 -16.55 -30.45
CA GLY A 364 -4.19 -15.60 -30.19
C GLY A 364 -3.63 -15.60 -28.76
N VAL A 365 -4.31 -16.22 -27.79
CA VAL A 365 -3.94 -16.11 -26.36
C VAL A 365 -3.10 -17.31 -25.88
N LEU A 366 -3.21 -18.47 -26.54
CA LEU A 366 -2.51 -19.70 -26.16
C LEU A 366 -1.23 -19.97 -26.97
N LEU A 367 -0.84 -19.06 -27.87
CA LEU A 367 0.28 -19.25 -28.80
C LEU A 367 1.33 -18.11 -28.80
N TYR A 368 1.39 -17.31 -27.73
CA TYR A 368 2.47 -16.33 -27.54
C TYR A 368 3.12 -16.46 -26.17
#